data_AF-A0A099L1E9-F1
#
_entry.id   AF-A0A099L1E9-F1
#
_cell.length_a   1.000
_cell.length_b   1.000
_cell.length_c   1.000
_cell.angle_alpha   90.00
_cell.angle_beta   90.00
_cell.angle_gamma   90.00
#
_symmetry.space_group_name_H-M   'P 1'
#
loop_
_entity.id
_entity.type
_entity.pdbx_description
1 polymer ?
#
loop_
_entity_poly.entity_id
_entity_poly.type
_entity_poly.pdbx_seq_one_letter_code
_entity_poly.pdbx_strand_id
1 'polypeptide(L)'
;MKSYIISLLLIFLSACGAGDGDGLNDQGRPIEEIPTDPPVDPGTGITADLSSIQQHVFSPVCSTCHGGANPAAGLNLSSTEQSLANLINVDSANPLFKRVLPGDAEQSYLYLKVTGNNLAGARMPLGQPPLAEEEIQAIKEWIELGAQAPESLLTPTVITRVMSKSTGLPQLKSGSTAEPGRLELSFWFNRAMNFSTLTTEQVAITLTTAEQQKLLNSDEFTLSQAADNILVVTLDVANALALPAPVQQAKVQLSIELNNNNISSIHSAHGQLLDGDYNGINGGAFNYEQTSY
;
A
#
# COMPACT_ATOMS: atom_id res chain seq x y z
N MET A 1 34.98 -30.08 98.46
CA MET A 1 33.81 -30.59 97.71
C MET A 1 33.38 -29.47 96.77
N LYS A 2 33.38 -29.73 95.46
CA LYS A 2 33.25 -28.73 94.39
C LYS A 2 31.78 -28.48 94.04
N SER A 3 31.48 -27.21 93.79
CA SER A 3 30.27 -26.60 93.23
C SER A 3 29.76 -27.31 91.98
N TYR A 4 28.46 -27.21 91.69
CA TYR A 4 27.92 -26.79 90.38
C TYR A 4 26.51 -26.19 90.55
N ILE A 5 26.34 -24.93 90.12
CA ILE A 5 25.07 -24.21 89.98
C ILE A 5 24.66 -24.37 88.51
N ILE A 6 23.51 -24.99 88.25
CA ILE A 6 22.97 -25.14 86.89
C ILE A 6 22.00 -23.98 86.64
N SER A 7 22.41 -23.08 85.75
CA SER A 7 21.64 -21.94 85.27
C SER A 7 20.73 -22.39 84.12
N LEU A 8 19.41 -22.21 84.26
CA LEU A 8 18.41 -22.56 83.25
C LEU A 8 18.16 -21.34 82.35
N LEU A 9 18.63 -21.41 81.10
CA LEU A 9 18.52 -20.36 80.09
C LEU A 9 17.16 -20.47 79.37
N LEU A 10 16.26 -19.52 79.61
CA LEU A 10 14.98 -19.36 78.89
C LEU A 10 15.24 -18.69 77.52
N ILE A 11 14.98 -19.44 76.44
CA ILE A 11 15.08 -18.95 75.06
C ILE A 11 13.71 -18.34 74.67
N PHE A 12 13.67 -17.02 74.49
CA PHE A 12 12.54 -16.33 73.85
C PHE A 12 12.60 -16.56 72.34
N LEU A 13 11.68 -17.37 71.80
CA LEU A 13 11.43 -17.39 70.35
C LEU A 13 10.59 -16.14 70.01
N SER A 14 11.22 -15.20 69.31
CA SER A 14 10.53 -14.10 68.63
C SER A 14 9.70 -14.69 67.48
N ALA A 15 8.38 -14.59 67.60
CA ALA A 15 7.44 -14.89 66.53
C ALA A 15 7.71 -13.93 65.35
N CYS A 16 8.05 -14.49 64.18
CA CYS A 16 7.99 -13.76 62.93
C CYS A 16 6.52 -13.52 62.61
N GLY A 17 6.09 -12.26 62.53
CA GLY A 17 4.77 -11.90 62.02
C GLY A 17 4.64 -12.38 60.58
N ALA A 18 3.67 -13.25 60.32
CA ALA A 18 3.27 -13.59 58.97
C ALA A 18 2.73 -12.32 58.32
N GLY A 19 3.37 -11.89 57.23
CA GLY A 19 2.85 -10.82 56.38
C GLY A 19 1.48 -11.24 55.82
N ASP A 20 0.59 -10.27 55.71
CA ASP A 20 -0.79 -10.34 55.22
C ASP A 20 -0.90 -10.74 53.73
N GLY A 21 0.21 -10.81 53.01
CA GLY A 21 0.26 -11.29 51.63
C GLY A 21 -0.34 -10.32 50.62
N ASP A 22 -0.63 -9.10 51.04
CA ASP A 22 -1.18 -8.06 50.18
C ASP A 22 -0.12 -7.65 49.14
N GLY A 23 -0.52 -7.57 47.87
CA GLY A 23 0.41 -7.26 46.79
C GLY A 23 1.24 -8.43 46.24
N LEU A 24 0.88 -9.69 46.50
CA LEU A 24 1.54 -10.88 45.94
C LEU A 24 0.60 -11.75 45.08
N ASN A 25 1.12 -12.42 44.05
CA ASN A 25 0.38 -13.42 43.27
C ASN A 25 0.34 -14.79 43.98
N ASP A 26 -0.37 -15.76 43.40
CA ASP A 26 -0.54 -17.13 43.93
C ASP A 26 0.78 -17.91 44.14
N GLN A 27 1.91 -17.36 43.67
CA GLN A 27 3.26 -17.90 43.88
C GLN A 27 4.09 -17.09 44.89
N GLY A 28 3.49 -16.13 45.60
CA GLY A 28 4.16 -15.32 46.62
C GLY A 28 5.12 -14.28 46.06
N ARG A 29 4.94 -13.86 44.80
CA ARG A 29 5.77 -12.82 44.15
C ARG A 29 5.00 -11.51 44.04
N PRO A 30 5.67 -10.33 44.13
CA PRO A 30 5.04 -9.04 43.91
C PRO A 30 4.23 -9.03 42.61
N ILE A 31 2.96 -8.63 42.69
CA ILE A 31 2.20 -8.27 41.49
C ILE A 31 2.87 -7.01 40.94
N GLU A 32 3.66 -7.16 39.88
CA GLU A 32 4.15 -6.03 39.11
C GLU A 32 2.93 -5.21 38.68
N GLU A 33 2.80 -3.99 39.20
CA GLU A 33 1.95 -2.98 38.58
C GLU A 33 2.54 -2.72 37.19
N ILE A 34 2.14 -3.52 36.21
CA ILE A 34 2.23 -3.15 34.81
C ILE A 34 1.47 -1.82 34.75
N PRO A 35 2.10 -0.70 34.35
CA PRO A 35 1.36 0.51 34.04
C PRO A 35 0.32 0.09 33.02
N THR A 36 -0.94 0.06 33.44
CA THR A 36 -2.03 -0.17 32.52
C THR A 36 -2.14 1.12 31.74
N ASP A 37 -1.45 1.16 30.59
CA ASP A 37 -1.90 2.01 29.51
C ASP A 37 -3.43 1.89 29.43
N PRO A 38 -4.15 3.00 29.30
CA PRO A 38 -5.60 2.95 29.22
C PRO A 38 -5.99 1.93 28.14
N PRO A 39 -7.05 1.14 28.37
CA PRO A 39 -7.42 0.07 27.47
C PRO A 39 -7.62 0.66 26.07
N VAL A 40 -6.83 0.17 25.11
CA VAL A 40 -7.10 0.36 23.68
C VAL A 40 -8.46 -0.29 23.43
N ASP A 41 -9.49 0.54 23.37
CA ASP A 41 -10.81 0.16 22.90
C ASP A 41 -10.66 -0.26 21.43
N PRO A 42 -11.09 -1.46 21.00
CA PRO A 42 -11.13 -1.82 19.59
C PRO A 42 -12.29 -1.08 18.90
N GLY A 43 -12.23 0.26 18.89
CA GLY A 43 -13.17 1.15 18.24
C GLY A 43 -12.66 1.54 16.86
N THR A 44 -13.43 1.21 15.81
CA THR A 44 -13.29 1.61 14.39
C THR A 44 -12.27 0.90 13.50
N GLY A 45 -11.20 0.31 14.05
CA GLY A 45 -10.19 -0.40 13.24
C GLY A 45 -9.22 0.52 12.48
N ILE A 46 -9.20 1.82 12.80
CA ILE A 46 -8.16 2.75 12.34
C ILE A 46 -6.87 2.55 13.15
N THR A 47 -5.73 2.50 12.47
CA THR A 47 -4.38 2.46 13.04
C THR A 47 -3.60 3.76 12.77
N ALA A 48 -2.59 4.04 13.61
CA ALA A 48 -1.71 5.21 13.55
C ALA A 48 -0.63 5.13 12.44
N ASP A 49 -1.05 4.79 11.22
CA ASP A 49 -0.22 4.81 10.02
C ASP A 49 -0.92 5.53 8.86
N LEU A 50 -0.12 6.08 7.94
CA LEU A 50 -0.65 6.91 6.87
C LEU A 50 -1.62 6.15 5.95
N SER A 51 -1.44 4.84 5.73
CA SER A 51 -2.32 4.06 4.85
C SER A 51 -3.71 3.94 5.45
N SER A 52 -3.80 3.62 6.75
CA SER A 52 -5.04 3.57 7.49
C SER A 52 -5.71 4.95 7.57
N ILE A 53 -4.98 6.00 7.95
CA ILE A 53 -5.50 7.37 7.98
C ILE A 53 -5.99 7.81 6.59
N GLN A 54 -5.27 7.44 5.53
CA GLN A 54 -5.68 7.72 4.16
C GLN A 54 -7.03 7.06 3.85
N GLN A 55 -7.16 5.77 4.15
CA GLN A 55 -8.37 5.00 3.86
C GLN A 55 -9.59 5.48 4.65
N HIS A 56 -9.40 5.79 5.94
CA HIS A 56 -10.50 6.06 6.86
C HIS A 56 -10.84 7.55 6.98
N VAL A 57 -9.87 8.45 6.78
CA VAL A 57 -10.05 9.90 6.99
C VAL A 57 -9.80 10.69 5.70
N PHE A 58 -8.61 10.63 5.13
CA PHE A 58 -8.25 11.56 4.06
C PHE A 58 -9.03 11.32 2.78
N SER A 59 -9.18 10.07 2.33
CA SER A 59 -9.94 9.73 1.13
C SER A 59 -11.43 10.04 1.28
N PRO A 60 -12.16 9.53 2.30
CA PRO A 60 -13.60 9.71 2.38
C PRO A 60 -14.04 11.10 2.87
N VAL A 61 -13.24 11.76 3.72
CA VAL A 61 -13.65 13.03 4.36
C VAL A 61 -12.93 14.22 3.73
N CYS A 62 -11.59 14.21 3.74
CA CYS A 62 -10.81 15.41 3.39
C CYS A 62 -10.76 15.67 1.88
N SER A 63 -10.63 14.61 1.07
CA SER A 63 -10.42 14.69 -0.38
C SER A 63 -11.61 15.27 -1.14
N THR A 64 -12.79 15.33 -0.52
CA THR A 64 -13.97 16.02 -1.07
C THR A 64 -13.67 17.49 -1.38
N CYS A 65 -12.85 18.16 -0.56
CA CYS A 65 -12.39 19.53 -0.82
C CYS A 65 -10.89 19.58 -1.18
N HIS A 66 -10.10 18.67 -0.63
CA HIS A 66 -8.65 18.59 -0.82
C HIS A 66 -8.27 17.50 -1.82
N GLY A 67 -8.93 17.45 -2.97
CA GLY A 67 -8.70 16.43 -3.99
C GLY A 67 -9.00 16.92 -5.41
N GLY A 68 -8.69 16.08 -6.40
CA GLY A 68 -8.95 16.36 -7.81
C GLY A 68 -8.02 17.41 -8.43
N ALA A 69 -8.43 17.97 -9.57
CA ALA A 69 -7.59 18.88 -10.36
C ALA A 69 -7.40 20.27 -9.74
N ASN A 70 -8.32 20.71 -8.87
CA ASN A 70 -8.29 22.03 -8.23
C ASN A 70 -8.54 21.90 -6.72
N PRO A 71 -7.60 21.28 -5.99
CA PRO A 71 -7.79 21.04 -4.56
C PRO A 71 -7.77 22.35 -3.77
N ALA A 72 -8.60 22.44 -2.73
CA ALA A 72 -8.66 23.60 -1.86
C ALA A 72 -7.28 23.91 -1.26
N ALA A 73 -6.89 25.19 -1.35
CA ALA A 73 -5.57 25.70 -0.94
C ALA A 73 -4.37 24.98 -1.60
N GLY A 74 -4.57 24.33 -2.75
CA GLY A 74 -3.53 23.57 -3.43
C GLY A 74 -3.07 22.32 -2.66
N LEU A 75 -3.84 21.85 -1.66
CA LEU A 75 -3.53 20.68 -0.85
C LEU A 75 -4.29 19.48 -1.39
N ASN A 76 -3.59 18.58 -2.09
CA ASN A 76 -4.17 17.32 -2.56
C ASN A 76 -3.89 16.17 -1.58
N LEU A 77 -4.95 15.53 -1.10
CA LEU A 77 -4.97 14.39 -0.19
C LEU A 77 -5.67 13.17 -0.81
N SER A 78 -5.92 13.17 -2.12
CA SER A 78 -6.71 12.14 -2.80
C SER A 78 -6.05 10.77 -2.90
N SER A 79 -4.76 10.67 -2.59
CA SER A 79 -4.02 9.41 -2.53
C SER A 79 -2.92 9.50 -1.47
N THR A 80 -2.42 8.35 -1.02
CA THR A 80 -1.32 8.26 -0.05
C THR A 80 -0.09 9.04 -0.52
N GLU A 81 0.24 8.97 -1.81
CA GLU A 81 1.39 9.66 -2.42
C GLU A 81 1.21 11.17 -2.39
N GLN A 82 0.00 11.65 -2.75
CA GLN A 82 -0.31 13.07 -2.71
C GLN A 82 -0.29 13.57 -1.27
N SER A 83 -0.88 12.83 -0.33
CA SER A 83 -0.83 13.15 1.10
C SER A 83 0.60 13.26 1.60
N LEU A 84 1.46 12.28 1.30
CA LEU A 84 2.87 12.31 1.69
C LEU A 84 3.59 13.55 1.14
N ALA A 85 3.49 13.77 -0.17
CA ALA A 85 4.15 14.88 -0.86
C ALA A 85 3.65 16.25 -0.40
N ASN A 86 2.39 16.34 0.01
CA ASN A 86 1.76 17.61 0.40
C ASN A 86 1.80 17.89 1.90
N LEU A 87 2.01 16.91 2.77
CA LEU A 87 1.92 17.07 4.22
C LEU A 87 3.29 17.15 4.90
N ILE A 88 4.16 16.18 4.66
CA ILE A 88 5.33 15.96 5.52
C ILE A 88 6.42 17.00 5.23
N ASN A 89 6.79 17.77 6.24
CA ASN A 89 7.78 18.87 6.17
C ASN A 89 7.42 20.01 5.20
N VAL A 90 6.20 20.04 4.68
CA VAL A 90 5.71 21.10 3.80
C VAL A 90 5.24 22.30 4.62
N ASP A 91 5.56 23.52 4.18
CA ASP A 91 5.08 24.73 4.86
C ASP A 91 3.56 24.82 4.85
N SER A 92 2.98 25.21 5.99
CA SER A 92 1.55 25.46 6.08
C SER A 92 1.21 26.90 5.66
N ALA A 93 -0.09 27.22 5.62
CA ALA A 93 -0.53 28.60 5.41
C ALA A 93 -0.14 29.53 6.57
N ASN A 94 0.14 28.96 7.75
CA ASN A 94 0.72 29.69 8.88
C ASN A 94 2.23 29.38 8.95
N PRO A 95 3.12 30.36 8.77
CA PRO A 95 4.57 30.13 8.67
C PRO A 95 5.22 29.61 9.96
N LEU A 96 4.49 29.61 11.08
CA LEU A 96 4.96 29.02 12.34
C LEU A 96 4.91 27.48 12.35
N PHE A 97 4.16 26.88 11.43
CA PHE A 97 3.87 25.44 11.45
C PHE A 97 4.16 24.80 10.10
N LYS A 98 4.65 23.56 10.14
CA LYS A 98 4.59 22.65 8.99
C LYS A 98 3.19 22.07 8.89
N ARG A 99 2.77 21.66 7.70
CA ARG A 99 1.52 20.91 7.51
C ARG A 99 1.53 19.66 8.38
N VAL A 100 2.62 18.91 8.32
CA VAL A 100 3.02 17.90 9.30
C VAL A 100 4.50 18.08 9.62
N LEU A 101 4.83 18.28 10.90
CA LEU A 101 6.17 18.20 11.45
C LEU A 101 6.35 16.83 12.11
N PRO A 102 7.17 15.93 11.55
CA PRO A 102 7.46 14.63 12.15
C PRO A 102 7.89 14.74 13.62
N GLY A 103 7.25 13.97 14.49
CA GLY A 103 7.55 13.88 15.92
C GLY A 103 6.88 14.94 16.79
N ASP A 104 6.14 15.90 16.21
CA ASP A 104 5.51 16.98 16.98
C ASP A 104 4.13 17.34 16.42
N ALA A 105 3.09 16.76 17.02
CA ALA A 105 1.70 17.02 16.64
C ALA A 105 1.27 18.46 16.95
N GLU A 106 1.73 19.06 18.04
CA GLU A 106 1.37 20.43 18.42
C GLU A 106 1.98 21.48 17.48
N GLN A 107 3.10 21.15 16.83
CA GLN A 107 3.70 21.95 15.76
C GLN A 107 3.24 21.55 14.34
N SER A 108 2.26 20.64 14.25
CA SER A 108 1.70 20.17 12.98
C SER A 108 0.35 20.79 12.69
N TYR A 109 0.29 21.60 11.64
CA TYR A 109 -0.89 22.35 11.25
C TYR A 109 -2.10 21.44 10.95
N LEU A 110 -1.88 20.22 10.45
CA LEU A 110 -2.94 19.22 10.28
C LEU A 110 -3.65 18.91 11.60
N TYR A 111 -2.89 18.60 12.66
CA TYR A 111 -3.45 18.28 13.98
C TYR A 111 -4.19 19.48 14.57
N LEU A 112 -3.59 20.68 14.47
CA LEU A 112 -4.23 21.93 14.89
C LEU A 112 -5.54 22.21 14.14
N LYS A 113 -5.61 21.88 12.85
CA LYS A 113 -6.82 22.03 12.03
C LYS A 113 -7.93 21.09 12.47
N VAL A 114 -7.64 19.82 12.75
CA VAL A 114 -8.69 18.84 13.10
C VAL A 114 -9.17 19.00 14.54
N THR A 115 -8.32 19.49 15.44
CA THR A 115 -8.68 19.82 16.84
C THR A 115 -9.34 21.19 17.00
N GLY A 116 -9.25 22.06 15.98
CA GLY A 116 -9.88 23.38 15.99
C GLY A 116 -9.12 24.43 16.79
N ASN A 117 -7.80 24.29 16.87
CA ASN A 117 -6.92 25.28 17.50
C ASN A 117 -7.02 26.63 16.75
N ASN A 118 -7.13 27.72 17.51
CA ASN A 118 -7.31 29.06 16.96
C ASN A 118 -6.13 29.55 16.09
N LEU A 119 -4.91 29.04 16.30
CA LEU A 119 -3.73 29.32 15.49
C LEU A 119 -3.83 28.74 14.07
N ALA A 120 -4.73 27.78 13.87
CA ALA A 120 -5.05 27.19 12.58
C ALA A 120 -6.37 27.70 11.98
N GLY A 121 -7.06 28.64 12.63
CA GLY A 121 -8.35 29.17 12.17
C GLY A 121 -9.49 28.15 12.31
N ALA A 122 -10.42 28.12 11.35
CA ALA A 122 -11.58 27.24 11.44
C ALA A 122 -11.21 25.75 11.39
N ARG A 123 -11.85 24.95 12.25
CA ARG A 123 -11.66 23.50 12.39
C ARG A 123 -12.09 22.74 11.14
N MET A 124 -11.25 21.83 10.68
CA MET A 124 -11.58 20.86 9.63
C MET A 124 -12.19 19.58 10.24
N PRO A 125 -13.14 18.92 9.55
CA PRO A 125 -13.68 19.27 8.24
C PRO A 125 -14.64 20.47 8.32
N LEU A 126 -14.53 21.43 7.39
CA LEU A 126 -15.25 22.71 7.51
C LEU A 126 -16.76 22.53 7.32
N GLY A 127 -17.56 23.04 8.27
CA GLY A 127 -19.03 22.98 8.18
C GLY A 127 -19.62 21.57 8.33
N GLN A 128 -18.83 20.59 8.74
CA GLN A 128 -19.24 19.21 9.00
C GLN A 128 -19.11 18.86 10.49
N PRO A 129 -19.60 17.70 10.97
CA PRO A 129 -19.23 17.16 12.28
C PRO A 129 -17.69 17.07 12.44
N PRO A 130 -17.17 17.15 13.68
CA PRO A 130 -15.76 16.86 13.93
C PRO A 130 -15.44 15.41 13.54
N LEU A 131 -14.16 15.13 13.28
CA LEU A 131 -13.67 13.76 13.23
C LEU A 131 -13.93 13.06 14.56
N ALA A 132 -14.02 11.74 14.54
CA ALA A 132 -14.09 10.96 15.77
C ALA A 132 -12.77 11.13 16.56
N GLU A 133 -12.84 10.94 17.88
CA GLU A 133 -11.65 11.12 18.73
C GLU A 133 -10.56 10.12 18.36
N GLU A 134 -10.94 8.89 18.00
CA GLU A 134 -10.03 7.82 17.58
C GLU A 134 -9.31 8.17 16.27
N GLU A 135 -9.97 8.87 15.35
CA GLU A 135 -9.37 9.34 14.10
C GLU A 135 -8.36 10.45 14.35
N ILE A 136 -8.69 11.39 15.24
CA ILE A 136 -7.79 12.48 15.66
C ILE A 136 -6.58 11.89 16.38
N GLN A 137 -6.79 10.91 17.26
CA GLN A 137 -5.74 10.24 18.00
C GLN A 137 -4.81 9.44 17.06
N ALA A 138 -5.36 8.71 16.08
CA ALA A 138 -4.54 8.02 15.08
C ALA A 138 -3.66 9.00 14.27
N ILE A 139 -4.20 10.17 13.89
CA ILE A 139 -3.43 11.24 13.22
C ILE A 139 -2.33 11.76 14.15
N LYS A 140 -2.65 12.03 15.42
CA LYS A 140 -1.69 12.52 16.42
C LYS A 140 -0.54 11.53 16.60
N GLU A 141 -0.86 10.27 16.85
CA GLU A 141 0.12 9.20 17.06
C GLU A 141 0.98 8.98 15.82
N TRP A 142 0.40 8.95 14.62
CA TRP A 142 1.18 8.85 13.38
C TRP A 142 2.21 9.97 13.25
N ILE A 143 1.82 11.21 13.59
CA ILE A 143 2.73 12.36 13.58
C ILE A 143 3.82 12.18 14.64
N GLU A 144 3.46 11.83 15.88
CA GLU A 144 4.39 11.64 17.01
C GLU A 144 5.38 10.49 16.76
N LEU A 145 4.96 9.45 16.03
CA LEU A 145 5.82 8.36 15.56
C LEU A 145 6.71 8.73 14.36
N GLY A 146 6.78 10.02 14.01
CA GLY A 146 7.65 10.54 12.97
C GLY A 146 7.01 10.65 11.60
N ALA A 147 5.67 10.61 11.50
CA ALA A 147 4.91 10.71 10.26
C ALA A 147 5.43 9.76 9.18
N GLN A 148 5.66 8.50 9.52
CA GLN A 148 6.34 7.55 8.64
C GLN A 148 5.55 7.31 7.35
N ALA A 149 6.29 7.22 6.25
CA ALA A 149 5.76 6.75 4.98
C ALA A 149 5.44 5.26 5.08
N PRO A 150 4.37 4.77 4.43
CA PRO A 150 4.16 3.33 4.28
C PRO A 150 5.37 2.69 3.58
N GLU A 151 5.79 1.50 4.03
CA GLU A 151 6.89 0.76 3.38
C GLU A 151 6.62 0.50 1.89
N SER A 152 5.35 0.38 1.51
CA SER A 152 4.96 0.27 0.11
C SER A 152 5.46 1.44 -0.73
N LEU A 153 5.56 2.66 -0.18
CA LEU A 153 6.10 3.82 -0.91
C LEU A 153 7.63 3.87 -0.95
N LEU A 154 8.33 3.11 -0.08
CA LEU A 154 9.79 3.00 -0.10
C LEU A 154 10.29 2.02 -1.16
N THR A 155 9.38 1.19 -1.70
CA THR A 155 9.67 0.26 -2.78
C THR A 155 8.91 0.69 -4.04
N PRO A 156 9.56 0.79 -5.21
CA PRO A 156 8.85 1.07 -6.45
C PRO A 156 7.78 0.00 -6.74
N THR A 157 6.64 0.41 -7.28
CA THR A 157 5.66 -0.53 -7.81
C THR A 157 6.19 -1.01 -9.15
N VAL A 158 6.46 -2.31 -9.31
CA VAL A 158 7.09 -2.85 -10.53
C VAL A 158 6.45 -4.17 -10.97
N ILE A 159 6.62 -4.50 -12.25
CA ILE A 159 6.36 -5.84 -12.77
C ILE A 159 7.55 -6.73 -12.39
N THR A 160 7.31 -7.81 -11.66
CA THR A 160 8.35 -8.74 -11.19
C THR A 160 8.58 -9.89 -12.15
N ARG A 161 7.55 -10.27 -12.91
CA ARG A 161 7.61 -11.39 -13.85
C ARG A 161 6.58 -11.23 -14.95
N VAL A 162 6.93 -11.71 -16.14
CA VAL A 162 5.98 -11.96 -17.24
C VAL A 162 6.09 -13.44 -17.62
N MET A 163 4.95 -14.12 -17.75
CA MET A 163 4.89 -15.50 -18.23
C MET A 163 3.98 -15.56 -19.44
N SER A 164 4.41 -16.28 -20.46
CA SER A 164 3.58 -16.61 -21.62
C SER A 164 3.12 -18.06 -21.55
N LYS A 165 1.86 -18.27 -21.91
CA LYS A 165 1.27 -19.56 -22.16
C LYS A 165 0.60 -19.52 -23.53
N SER A 166 0.92 -20.50 -24.35
CA SER A 166 0.43 -20.61 -25.71
C SER A 166 -0.32 -21.92 -25.90
N THR A 167 -1.49 -21.86 -26.55
CA THR A 167 -2.32 -23.04 -26.87
C THR A 167 -2.71 -22.97 -28.34
N GLY A 168 -2.57 -24.08 -29.07
CA GLY A 168 -3.02 -24.16 -30.46
C GLY A 168 -2.21 -23.34 -31.48
N LEU A 169 -1.38 -22.40 -31.03
CA LEU A 169 -0.14 -22.12 -31.74
C LEU A 169 0.66 -23.42 -31.61
N PRO A 170 1.07 -24.06 -32.72
CA PRO A 170 2.10 -25.05 -32.58
C PRO A 170 3.22 -24.34 -31.81
N GLN A 171 3.83 -25.03 -30.86
CA GLN A 171 5.21 -24.67 -30.58
C GLN A 171 5.87 -24.50 -32.00
N LEU A 172 6.96 -23.79 -32.21
CA LEU A 172 8.23 -24.26 -31.70
C LEU A 172 8.48 -25.82 -31.73
N LYS A 173 7.48 -26.70 -31.97
CA LYS A 173 7.42 -28.12 -32.33
C LYS A 173 6.04 -28.46 -32.93
N SER A 174 6.11 -29.16 -34.07
CA SER A 174 5.03 -29.57 -34.98
C SER A 174 4.01 -30.58 -34.40
N GLY A 175 2.73 -30.41 -34.75
CA GLY A 175 1.72 -31.48 -34.75
C GLY A 175 0.67 -31.47 -33.62
N SER A 176 -0.30 -30.54 -33.67
CA SER A 176 -1.56 -30.69 -32.92
C SER A 176 -2.69 -29.95 -33.63
N THR A 177 -3.86 -30.59 -33.74
CA THR A 177 -5.09 -30.09 -34.38
C THR A 177 -5.98 -29.29 -33.42
N ALA A 178 -5.40 -28.50 -32.51
CA ALA A 178 -6.15 -27.78 -31.47
C ALA A 178 -6.26 -26.28 -31.80
N GLU A 179 -7.45 -25.71 -31.53
CA GLU A 179 -7.93 -24.31 -31.54
C GLU A 179 -6.99 -23.17 -32.03
N PRO A 180 -7.54 -22.11 -32.67
CA PRO A 180 -6.74 -21.01 -33.21
C PRO A 180 -5.80 -20.40 -32.17
N GLY A 181 -4.64 -19.95 -32.65
CA GLY A 181 -3.43 -19.71 -31.88
C GLY A 181 -3.55 -18.66 -30.77
N ARG A 182 -3.98 -19.11 -29.60
CA ARG A 182 -4.21 -18.28 -28.42
C ARG A 182 -2.92 -18.12 -27.61
N LEU A 183 -2.56 -16.86 -27.36
CA LEU A 183 -1.48 -16.46 -26.47
C LEU A 183 -2.07 -15.78 -25.23
N GLU A 184 -1.62 -16.22 -24.06
CA GLU A 184 -1.94 -15.65 -22.76
C GLU A 184 -0.66 -15.17 -22.10
N LEU A 185 -0.60 -13.90 -21.75
CA LEU A 185 0.49 -13.28 -21.02
C LEU A 185 0.00 -12.87 -19.65
N SER A 186 0.67 -13.35 -18.62
CA SER A 186 0.42 -12.94 -17.24
C SER A 186 1.55 -12.02 -16.78
N PHE A 187 1.20 -10.89 -16.18
CA PHE A 187 2.10 -9.90 -15.64
C PHE A 187 1.92 -9.89 -14.11
N TRP A 188 2.97 -10.25 -13.38
CA TRP A 188 2.99 -10.24 -11.93
C TRP A 188 3.57 -8.93 -11.43
N PHE A 189 2.88 -8.32 -10.48
CA PHE A 189 3.32 -7.11 -9.80
C PHE A 189 3.83 -7.45 -8.39
N ASN A 190 4.74 -6.63 -7.85
CA ASN A 190 5.26 -6.84 -6.50
C ASN A 190 4.24 -6.53 -5.37
N ARG A 191 3.01 -6.15 -5.73
CA ARG A 191 1.94 -5.74 -4.81
C ARG A 191 0.57 -5.78 -5.49
N ALA A 192 -0.48 -5.60 -4.70
CA ALA A 192 -1.84 -5.40 -5.19
C ALA A 192 -1.96 -4.13 -6.05
N MET A 193 -2.68 -4.25 -7.15
CA MET A 193 -2.88 -3.22 -8.17
C MET A 193 -4.34 -2.82 -8.29
N ASN A 194 -4.60 -1.62 -8.80
CA ASN A 194 -5.93 -1.18 -9.18
C ASN A 194 -6.09 -1.24 -10.70
N PHE A 195 -6.72 -2.31 -11.20
CA PHE A 195 -7.04 -2.48 -12.62
C PHE A 195 -8.48 -2.08 -12.97
N SER A 196 -9.26 -1.55 -12.03
CA SER A 196 -10.70 -1.31 -12.22
C SER A 196 -11.03 -0.35 -13.36
N THR A 197 -10.10 0.55 -13.69
CA THR A 197 -10.23 1.53 -14.77
C THR A 197 -9.44 1.18 -16.02
N LEU A 198 -8.68 0.07 -16.02
CA LEU A 198 -7.79 -0.30 -17.13
C LEU A 198 -8.60 -0.93 -18.27
N THR A 199 -8.63 -0.27 -19.43
CA THR A 199 -9.28 -0.79 -20.66
C THR A 199 -8.26 -1.27 -21.68
N THR A 200 -8.71 -1.98 -22.73
CA THR A 200 -7.83 -2.40 -23.83
C THR A 200 -7.29 -1.20 -24.64
N GLU A 201 -7.94 -0.03 -24.65
CA GLU A 201 -7.38 1.18 -25.29
C GLU A 201 -6.11 1.71 -24.60
N GLN A 202 -5.86 1.26 -23.38
CA GLN A 202 -4.78 1.71 -22.51
C GLN A 202 -3.55 0.80 -22.56
N VAL A 203 -3.56 -0.21 -23.42
CA VAL A 203 -2.48 -1.17 -23.64
C VAL A 203 -2.14 -1.20 -25.12
N ALA A 204 -0.89 -0.92 -25.47
CA ALA A 204 -0.45 -1.00 -26.86
C ALA A 204 0.20 -2.36 -27.11
N ILE A 205 -0.33 -3.11 -28.07
CA ILE A 205 0.22 -4.40 -28.48
C ILE A 205 0.57 -4.34 -29.96
N THR A 206 1.83 -4.59 -30.29
CA THR A 206 2.30 -4.66 -31.66
C THR A 206 2.77 -6.06 -31.99
N LEU A 207 2.27 -6.61 -33.09
CA LEU A 207 2.76 -7.85 -33.70
C LEU A 207 3.57 -7.53 -34.95
N THR A 208 4.79 -8.06 -35.02
CA THR A 208 5.72 -7.87 -36.13
C THR A 208 6.13 -9.22 -36.72
N THR A 209 6.03 -9.35 -38.03
CA THR A 209 6.59 -10.46 -38.83
C THR A 209 7.63 -9.90 -39.79
N ALA A 210 8.20 -10.74 -40.66
CA ALA A 210 9.11 -10.27 -41.71
C ALA A 210 8.40 -9.41 -42.77
N GLU A 211 7.09 -9.59 -42.93
CA GLU A 211 6.27 -9.01 -43.98
C GLU A 211 5.43 -7.82 -43.51
N GLN A 212 5.06 -7.79 -42.23
CA GLN A 212 4.14 -6.79 -41.69
C GLN A 212 4.39 -6.44 -40.22
N GLN A 213 4.02 -5.23 -39.85
CA GLN A 213 3.92 -4.78 -38.46
C GLN A 213 2.50 -4.25 -38.24
N LYS A 214 1.82 -4.75 -37.22
CA LYS A 214 0.44 -4.40 -36.90
C LYS A 214 0.31 -4.02 -35.42
N LEU A 215 -0.15 -2.80 -35.16
CA LEU A 215 -0.70 -2.41 -33.87
C LEU A 215 -2.12 -3.00 -33.75
N LEU A 216 -2.38 -3.74 -32.67
CA LEU A 216 -3.67 -4.37 -32.45
C LEU A 216 -4.72 -3.34 -32.03
N ASN A 217 -5.94 -3.53 -32.54
CA ASN A 217 -7.11 -2.79 -32.08
C ASN A 217 -7.58 -3.33 -30.71
N SER A 218 -8.34 -2.52 -30.00
CA SER A 218 -8.81 -2.80 -28.63
C SER A 218 -9.74 -4.02 -28.52
N ASP A 219 -10.29 -4.51 -29.63
CA ASP A 219 -11.14 -5.71 -29.74
C ASP A 219 -10.37 -6.98 -30.13
N GLU A 220 -9.09 -6.87 -30.48
CA GLU A 220 -8.26 -8.01 -30.92
C GLU A 220 -7.56 -8.74 -29.76
N PHE A 221 -7.73 -8.22 -28.54
CA PHE A 221 -7.23 -8.82 -27.31
C PHE A 221 -8.14 -8.49 -26.14
N THR A 222 -7.99 -9.22 -25.04
CA THR A 222 -8.76 -9.00 -23.81
C THR A 222 -7.85 -8.87 -22.62
N LEU A 223 -8.25 -8.02 -21.67
CA LEU A 223 -7.64 -7.93 -20.35
C LEU A 223 -8.49 -8.67 -19.33
N SER A 224 -7.86 -9.41 -18.43
CA SER A 224 -8.50 -9.99 -17.26
C SER A 224 -7.58 -9.95 -16.05
N GLN A 225 -8.16 -10.06 -14.87
CA GLN A 225 -7.44 -10.06 -13.61
C GLN A 225 -7.48 -11.47 -13.01
N ALA A 226 -6.32 -12.10 -12.84
CA ALA A 226 -6.23 -13.43 -12.21
C ALA A 226 -6.09 -13.35 -10.68
N ALA A 227 -5.49 -12.26 -10.17
CA ALA A 227 -5.37 -11.93 -8.75
C ALA A 227 -5.21 -10.41 -8.58
N ASP A 228 -5.23 -9.91 -7.34
CA ASP A 228 -5.01 -8.48 -7.04
C ASP A 228 -3.68 -7.94 -7.59
N ASN A 229 -2.69 -8.80 -7.79
CA ASN A 229 -1.37 -8.47 -8.33
C ASN A 229 -1.04 -9.14 -9.68
N ILE A 230 -2.04 -9.66 -10.41
CA ILE A 230 -1.81 -10.33 -11.71
C ILE A 230 -2.78 -9.81 -12.77
N LEU A 231 -2.22 -9.15 -13.78
CA LEU A 231 -2.91 -8.77 -15.02
C LEU A 231 -2.67 -9.84 -16.08
N VAL A 232 -3.71 -10.23 -16.80
CA VAL A 232 -3.64 -11.20 -17.89
C VAL A 232 -4.08 -10.54 -19.19
N VAL A 233 -3.23 -10.64 -20.21
CA VAL A 233 -3.52 -10.24 -21.59
C VAL A 233 -3.73 -11.52 -22.40
N THR A 234 -4.87 -11.65 -23.07
CA THR A 234 -5.15 -12.77 -23.98
C THR A 234 -5.38 -12.24 -25.39
N LEU A 235 -4.74 -12.85 -26.39
CA LEU A 235 -4.98 -12.54 -27.80
C LEU A 235 -4.95 -13.81 -28.67
N ASP A 236 -5.61 -13.73 -29.82
CA ASP A 236 -5.53 -14.72 -30.90
C ASP A 236 -4.60 -14.20 -31.99
N VAL A 237 -3.37 -14.71 -32.00
CA VAL A 237 -2.29 -14.21 -32.87
C VAL A 237 -2.60 -14.51 -34.34
N ALA A 238 -3.22 -15.66 -34.61
CA ALA A 238 -3.51 -16.09 -35.98
C ALA A 238 -4.57 -15.19 -36.62
N ASN A 239 -5.64 -14.90 -35.87
CA ASN A 239 -6.70 -14.00 -36.33
C ASN A 239 -6.19 -12.56 -36.44
N ALA A 240 -5.41 -12.08 -35.46
CA ALA A 240 -4.90 -10.72 -35.46
C ALA A 240 -4.01 -10.40 -36.67
N LEU A 241 -3.16 -11.33 -37.10
CA LEU A 241 -2.26 -11.12 -38.25
C LEU A 241 -2.86 -11.58 -39.60
N ALA A 242 -4.09 -12.11 -39.60
CA ALA A 242 -4.71 -12.73 -40.77
C ALA A 242 -3.76 -13.71 -41.50
N LEU A 243 -3.00 -14.50 -40.75
CA LEU A 243 -1.96 -15.37 -41.32
C LEU A 243 -2.60 -16.47 -42.17
N PRO A 244 -2.11 -16.73 -43.39
CA PRO A 244 -2.61 -17.82 -44.22
C PRO A 244 -2.33 -19.18 -43.55
N ALA A 245 -3.34 -20.05 -43.52
CA ALA A 245 -3.13 -21.43 -43.07
C ALA A 245 -2.31 -22.22 -44.12
N PRO A 246 -1.32 -23.03 -43.70
CA PRO A 246 -0.92 -23.26 -42.32
C PRO A 246 0.05 -22.18 -41.80
N VAL A 247 -0.09 -21.80 -40.53
CA VAL A 247 0.79 -20.87 -39.76
C VAL A 247 2.17 -21.51 -39.48
N GLN A 248 2.76 -22.16 -40.49
CA GLN A 248 4.03 -22.85 -40.35
C GLN A 248 5.16 -21.85 -40.55
N GLN A 249 5.87 -21.54 -39.46
CA GLN A 249 7.21 -20.90 -39.42
C GLN A 249 7.29 -19.37 -39.56
N ALA A 250 6.19 -18.62 -39.47
CA ALA A 250 6.30 -17.17 -39.38
C ALA A 250 6.89 -16.79 -38.01
N LYS A 251 8.10 -16.21 -38.01
CA LYS A 251 8.69 -15.60 -36.82
C LYS A 251 7.86 -14.38 -36.45
N VAL A 252 7.15 -14.43 -35.32
CA VAL A 252 6.37 -13.31 -34.81
C VAL A 252 7.10 -12.72 -33.60
N GLN A 253 7.33 -11.41 -33.65
CA GLN A 253 7.74 -10.61 -32.51
C GLN A 253 6.52 -9.89 -31.96
N LEU A 254 6.25 -10.11 -30.69
CA LEU A 254 5.25 -9.41 -29.90
C LEU A 254 5.95 -8.34 -29.08
N SER A 255 5.43 -7.12 -29.14
CA SER A 255 5.80 -6.02 -28.27
C SER A 255 4.56 -5.52 -27.53
N ILE A 256 4.66 -5.37 -26.21
CA ILE A 256 3.60 -4.83 -25.36
C ILE A 256 4.16 -3.65 -24.58
N GLU A 257 3.43 -2.55 -24.64
CA GLU A 257 3.70 -1.36 -23.83
C GLU A 257 2.56 -1.14 -22.82
N LEU A 258 2.94 -1.02 -21.55
CA LEU A 258 2.06 -0.70 -20.42
C LEU A 258 2.53 0.60 -19.75
N ASN A 259 1.63 1.32 -19.07
CA ASN A 259 1.96 2.52 -18.28
C ASN A 259 2.62 3.65 -19.09
N ASN A 260 2.21 3.82 -20.34
CA ASN A 260 2.66 4.95 -21.15
C ASN A 260 1.78 6.16 -20.84
N ASN A 261 2.36 7.20 -20.23
CA ASN A 261 1.66 8.42 -19.80
C ASN A 261 0.80 9.13 -20.87
N ASN A 262 0.98 8.82 -22.16
CA ASN A 262 0.13 9.33 -23.24
C ASN A 262 -1.19 8.54 -23.43
N ILE A 263 -1.24 7.30 -22.96
CA ILE A 263 -2.37 6.37 -23.13
C ILE A 263 -2.88 5.81 -21.80
N SER A 264 -2.02 5.56 -20.81
CA SER A 264 -2.37 4.94 -19.55
C SER A 264 -1.38 5.21 -18.42
N SER A 265 -1.93 5.18 -17.20
CA SER A 265 -1.18 5.17 -15.96
C SER A 265 -1.72 4.03 -15.11
N ILE A 266 -0.84 3.13 -14.67
CA ILE A 266 -1.20 1.94 -13.91
C ILE A 266 -0.79 2.17 -12.46
N HIS A 267 -1.74 2.04 -11.53
CA HIS A 267 -1.53 2.35 -10.12
C HIS A 267 -1.67 1.09 -9.27
N SER A 268 -0.91 1.02 -8.19
CA SER A 268 -1.15 0.09 -7.09
C SER A 268 -2.53 0.32 -6.47
N ALA A 269 -3.01 -0.63 -5.68
CA ALA A 269 -4.26 -0.46 -4.92
C ALA A 269 -4.27 0.77 -3.99
N HIS A 270 -3.10 1.27 -3.62
CA HIS A 270 -2.92 2.43 -2.73
C HIS A 270 -2.65 3.75 -3.47
N GLY A 271 -2.66 3.74 -4.81
CA GLY A 271 -2.47 4.94 -5.63
C GLY A 271 -1.07 5.12 -6.22
N GLN A 272 -0.07 4.33 -5.79
CA GLN A 272 1.30 4.48 -6.29
C GLN A 272 1.39 4.09 -7.76
N LEU A 273 1.87 5.00 -8.59
CA LEU A 273 2.08 4.76 -10.01
C LEU A 273 3.21 3.72 -10.24
N LEU A 274 3.01 2.84 -11.22
CA LEU A 274 4.00 1.86 -11.67
C LEU A 274 5.29 2.57 -12.12
N ASP A 275 6.44 2.09 -11.66
CA ASP A 275 7.76 2.34 -12.22
C ASP A 275 7.97 1.33 -13.37
N GLY A 276 7.64 1.75 -14.59
CA GLY A 276 7.63 0.88 -15.76
C GLY A 276 9.02 0.68 -16.39
N ASP A 277 9.92 1.64 -16.20
CA ASP A 277 11.29 1.60 -16.74
C ASP A 277 12.36 1.20 -15.71
N TYR A 278 11.95 0.87 -14.49
CA TYR A 278 12.77 0.35 -13.39
C TYR A 278 13.88 1.31 -12.95
N ASN A 279 13.64 2.62 -13.05
CA ASN A 279 14.62 3.64 -12.68
C ASN A 279 14.52 4.06 -11.19
N GLY A 280 13.57 3.48 -10.45
CA GLY A 280 13.28 3.79 -9.05
C GLY A 280 12.34 4.99 -8.86
N ILE A 281 11.84 5.57 -9.94
CA ILE A 281 10.95 6.73 -9.97
C ILE A 281 9.63 6.27 -10.59
N ASN A 282 8.53 6.58 -9.91
CA ASN A 282 7.19 6.26 -10.41
C ASN A 282 6.94 6.87 -11.81
N GLY A 283 6.34 6.10 -12.70
CA GLY A 283 6.06 6.46 -14.09
C GLY A 283 6.90 5.65 -15.07
N GLY A 284 6.95 6.10 -16.31
CA GLY A 284 7.70 5.42 -17.38
C GLY A 284 6.94 4.22 -17.95
N ALA A 285 7.12 4.01 -19.26
CA ALA A 285 6.49 2.91 -19.96
C ALA A 285 7.22 1.59 -19.67
N PHE A 286 6.47 0.56 -19.31
CA PHE A 286 6.98 -0.80 -19.28
C PHE A 286 6.88 -1.41 -20.68
N ASN A 287 8.00 -1.94 -21.16
CA ASN A 287 8.11 -2.56 -22.48
C ASN A 287 8.45 -4.05 -22.34
N TYR A 288 7.60 -4.91 -22.89
CA TYR A 288 7.84 -6.35 -22.96
C TYR A 288 7.94 -6.79 -24.41
N GLU A 289 9.01 -7.50 -24.74
CA GLU A 289 9.17 -8.12 -26.05
C GLU A 289 9.30 -9.64 -25.94
N GLN A 290 8.59 -10.35 -26.81
CA GLN A 290 8.70 -11.79 -26.94
C GLN A 290 8.79 -12.18 -28.41
N THR A 291 9.75 -13.01 -28.76
CA THR A 291 9.86 -13.60 -30.10
C THR A 291 9.47 -15.07 -30.04
N SER A 292 8.58 -15.53 -30.93
CA SER A 292 8.37 -16.96 -31.17
C SER A 292 9.44 -17.45 -32.17
N TYR A 293 10.10 -18.58 -31.89
CA TYR A 293 10.95 -19.26 -32.88
C TYR A 293 10.21 -20.35 -33.67
#